data_AF-A0A4Q0S2A8-F1
#
_entry.id   AF-A0A4Q0S2A8-F1
#
_cell.length_a   1.000
_cell.length_b   1.000
_cell.length_c   1.000
_cell.angle_alpha   90.00
_cell.angle_beta   90.00
_cell.angle_gamma   90.00
#
_symmetry.space_group_name_H-M   'P 1'
#
loop_
_entity.id
_entity.type
_entity.pdbx_description
1 polymer ?
#
loop_
_entity_poly.entity_id
_entity_poly.type
_entity_poly.pdbx_seq_one_letter_code
_entity_poly.pdbx_strand_id
1 'polypeptide(L)'
;MKMNKRPLPLATICNYEKRIDPTSDCQRSPAWSRKQKQLLLDTILREYDIPKMYWRAVKRPDGIEYEVVDGQQKLRTIWEF
;
A
#
# COMPACT_ATOMS: atom_id res chain seq x y z
N MET A 1 -3.10 15.59 -13.41
CA MET A 1 -3.40 15.01 -12.09
C MET A 1 -2.43 15.58 -11.06
N LYS A 2 -2.89 16.19 -9.96
CA LYS A 2 -1.98 16.74 -8.94
C LYS A 2 -1.30 15.59 -8.20
N MET A 3 0.03 15.50 -8.28
CA MET A 3 0.82 14.49 -7.57
C MET A 3 1.33 15.05 -6.25
N ASN A 4 1.15 14.29 -5.17
CA ASN A 4 1.70 14.63 -3.86
C ASN A 4 2.80 13.63 -3.50
N LYS A 5 4.07 14.06 -3.54
CA LYS A 5 5.24 13.22 -3.26
C LYS A 5 5.63 13.38 -1.79
N ARG A 6 4.91 12.73 -0.89
CA ARG A 6 5.23 12.72 0.55
C ARG A 6 5.81 11.37 0.95
N PRO A 7 6.95 11.33 1.65
CA PRO A 7 7.37 10.12 2.33
C PRO A 7 6.38 9.83 3.47
N LEU A 8 5.89 8.59 3.54
CA LEU A 8 5.00 8.13 4.59
C LEU A 8 5.74 7.08 5.42
N PRO A 9 5.92 7.30 6.74
CA PRO A 9 6.41 6.27 7.63
C PRO A 9 5.49 5.04 7.59
N LEU A 10 6.05 3.84 7.79
CA LEU A 10 5.27 2.60 7.86
C LEU A 10 4.19 2.66 8.95
N ALA A 11 4.51 3.25 10.09
CA ALA A 11 3.55 3.46 11.17
C ALA A 11 2.31 4.26 10.72
N THR A 12 2.51 5.27 9.86
CA THR A 12 1.41 6.04 9.27
C THR A 12 0.59 5.18 8.32
N ILE A 13 1.23 4.34 7.52
CA ILE A 13 0.57 3.43 6.58
C ILE A 13 -0.30 2.41 7.33
N CYS A 14 0.19 1.85 8.44
CA CYS A 14 -0.60 0.92 9.27
C CYS A 14 -1.78 1.63 9.94
N ASN A 15 -1.59 2.84 10.47
CA ASN A 15 -2.67 3.62 11.06
C ASN A 15 -3.77 4.01 10.06
N TYR A 16 -3.43 4.10 8.77
CA TYR A 16 -4.35 4.49 7.71
C TYR A 16 -5.06 3.32 7.05
N GLU A 17 -4.84 2.07 7.49
CA GLU A 17 -5.44 0.88 6.89
C GLU A 17 -6.95 1.03 6.65
N LYS A 18 -7.69 1.49 7.66
CA LYS A 18 -9.15 1.70 7.57
C LYS A 18 -9.59 2.82 6.62
N ARG A 19 -8.68 3.71 6.24
CA ARG A 19 -8.92 4.85 5.34
C ARG A 19 -8.51 4.55 3.91
N ILE A 20 -7.92 3.38 3.65
CA ILE A 20 -7.38 2.99 2.36
C ILE A 20 -8.18 1.81 1.84
N ASP A 21 -8.63 1.90 0.59
CA ASP A 21 -9.24 0.79 -0.12
C ASP A 21 -8.20 0.11 -1.04
N PRO A 22 -7.77 -1.12 -0.70
CA PRO A 22 -6.82 -1.91 -1.47
C PRO A 22 -7.49 -2.78 -2.55
N THR A 23 -8.80 -2.66 -2.75
CA THR A 23 -9.62 -3.51 -3.64
C THR A 23 -10.33 -2.63 -4.67
N SER A 24 -9.59 -1.83 -5.42
CA SER A 24 -10.21 -1.18 -6.58
C SER A 24 -10.58 -2.26 -7.61
N ASP A 25 -11.79 -2.19 -8.17
CA ASP A 25 -12.36 -3.19 -9.11
C ASP A 25 -11.44 -3.54 -10.31
N CYS A 26 -10.47 -2.69 -10.61
CA CYS A 26 -9.53 -2.88 -11.71
C CYS A 26 -8.31 -3.75 -11.35
N GLN A 27 -8.15 -4.19 -10.08
CA GLN A 27 -6.95 -4.85 -9.61
C GLN A 27 -7.04 -6.38 -9.55
N ARG A 28 -5.89 -7.04 -9.74
CA ARG A 28 -5.78 -8.52 -9.68
C ARG A 28 -5.83 -9.01 -8.23
N SER A 29 -6.33 -10.23 -8.06
CA SER A 29 -6.28 -10.94 -6.78
C SER A 29 -4.84 -11.00 -6.22
N PRO A 30 -4.69 -11.05 -4.88
CA PRO A 30 -3.39 -11.25 -4.25
C PRO A 30 -2.67 -12.48 -4.81
N ALA A 31 -1.45 -12.28 -5.35
CA ALA A 31 -0.71 -13.30 -6.09
C ALA A 31 0.70 -13.55 -5.52
N TRP A 32 1.09 -12.82 -4.48
CA TRP A 32 2.39 -13.00 -3.84
C TRP A 32 2.40 -14.22 -2.94
N SER A 33 3.35 -15.11 -3.22
CA SER A 33 3.72 -16.21 -2.32
C SER A 33 4.32 -15.68 -1.02
N ARG A 34 4.29 -16.50 0.04
CA ARG A 34 4.92 -16.18 1.33
C ARG A 34 6.38 -15.73 1.18
N LYS A 35 7.15 -16.37 0.29
CA LYS A 35 8.55 -16.01 0.04
C LYS A 35 8.69 -14.59 -0.51
N GLN A 36 7.81 -14.17 -1.42
CA GLN A 36 7.83 -12.81 -1.97
C GLN A 36 7.43 -11.78 -0.92
N LYS A 37 6.46 -12.11 -0.06
CA LYS A 37 6.08 -11.27 1.07
C LYS A 37 7.25 -11.07 2.04
N GLN A 38 7.92 -12.15 2.43
CA GLN A 38 9.11 -12.11 3.29
C GLN A 38 10.24 -11.29 2.66
N LEU A 39 10.49 -11.45 1.35
CA LEU A 39 11.52 -10.66 0.65
C LEU A 39 11.24 -9.16 0.72
N LEU A 40 9.97 -8.72 0.65
CA LEU A 40 9.63 -7.32 0.84
C LEU A 40 9.99 -6.86 2.26
N LEU A 41 9.64 -7.64 3.28
CA LEU A 41 9.95 -7.28 4.67
C LEU A 41 11.46 -7.23 4.90
N ASP A 42 12.21 -8.18 4.35
CA ASP A 42 13.68 -8.17 4.41
C ASP A 42 14.25 -6.91 3.74
N THR A 43 13.65 -6.46 2.62
CA THR A 43 14.03 -5.23 1.92
C THR A 43 13.79 -3.99 2.79
N ILE A 44 12.64 -3.93 3.47
CA ILE A 44 12.29 -2.86 4.42
C ILE A 44 13.28 -2.83 5.59
N LEU A 45 13.53 -3.98 6.22
CA LEU A 45 14.39 -4.10 7.41
C LEU A 45 15.87 -3.80 7.10
N ARG A 46 16.30 -4.02 5.86
CA ARG A 46 17.66 -3.70 5.37
C ARG A 46 17.78 -2.29 4.81
N GLU A 47 16.73 -1.48 4.91
CA GLU A 47 16.70 -0.09 4.42
C GLU A 47 17.00 0.04 2.92
N TYR A 48 16.68 -0.99 2.14
CA TYR A 48 16.79 -0.93 0.68
C TYR A 48 15.65 -0.10 0.08
N ASP A 49 15.93 0.56 -1.04
CA ASP A 49 14.94 1.37 -1.74
C ASP A 49 13.80 0.49 -2.30
N ILE A 50 12.57 0.93 -2.07
CA ILE A 50 11.36 0.22 -2.52
C ILE A 50 10.68 1.10 -3.56
N PRO A 51 10.28 0.53 -4.72
CA PRO A 51 9.57 1.30 -5.73
C PRO A 51 8.32 1.96 -5.15
N LYS A 52 8.10 3.23 -5.53
CA LYS A 52 6.97 4.06 -5.09
C LYS A 52 5.64 3.34 -5.25
N MET A 53 4.70 3.67 -4.36
CA MET A 53 3.31 3.25 -4.44
C MET A 53 2.45 4.42 -4.89
N TYR A 54 1.43 4.16 -5.69
CA TYR A 54 0.57 5.20 -6.26
C TYR A 54 -0.84 5.06 -5.74
N TRP A 55 -1.30 6.07 -5.02
CA TRP A 55 -2.65 6.12 -4.46
C TRP A 55 -3.40 7.31 -5.05
N ARG A 56 -4.71 7.12 -5.25
CA ARG A 56 -5.64 8.16 -5.65
C ARG A 56 -6.36 8.66 -4.40
N ALA A 57 -6.25 9.94 -4.11
CA ALA A 57 -7.07 10.55 -3.06
C ALA A 57 -8.54 10.58 -3.50
N VAL A 58 -9.41 10.03 -2.67
CA VAL A 58 -10.86 10.02 -2.84
C VAL A 58 -11.53 10.57 -1.57
N LYS A 59 -12.80 10.95 -1.67
CA LYS A 59 -13.61 11.31 -0.51
C LYS A 59 -14.91 10.55 -0.62
N ARG A 60 -14.91 9.31 -0.15
CA ARG A 60 -16.10 8.47 -0.17
C ARG A 60 -16.88 8.60 1.14
N PRO A 61 -18.22 8.46 1.12
CA PRO A 61 -19.06 8.59 2.32
C PRO A 61 -18.78 7.52 3.40
N ASP A 62 -18.14 6.42 3.03
CA ASP A 62 -17.73 5.31 3.89
C ASP A 62 -16.48 5.61 4.75
N GLY A 63 -15.89 6.81 4.61
CA GLY A 63 -14.68 7.20 5.34
C GLY A 63 -13.38 6.81 4.63
N ILE A 64 -13.45 6.28 3.41
CA ILE A 64 -12.26 6.01 2.60
C ILE A 64 -11.72 7.29 1.98
N GLU A 65 -10.44 7.56 2.25
CA GLU A 65 -9.70 8.73 1.77
C GLU A 65 -8.75 8.39 0.61
N TYR A 66 -8.37 7.13 0.45
CA TYR A 66 -7.39 6.71 -0.55
C TYR A 66 -7.80 5.40 -1.24
N GLU A 67 -7.68 5.38 -2.57
CA GLU A 67 -7.74 4.16 -3.39
C GLU A 67 -6.32 3.80 -3.83
N VAL A 68 -5.94 2.54 -3.69
CA VAL A 68 -4.64 2.08 -4.19
C VAL A 68 -4.73 1.90 -5.70
N VAL A 69 -3.90 2.60 -6.48
CA VAL A 69 -3.80 2.42 -7.93
C VAL A 69 -2.73 1.38 -8.25
N ASP A 70 -1.58 1.47 -7.59
CA ASP A 70 -0.47 0.52 -7.68
C ASP A 70 0.17 0.27 -6.32
N GLY A 71 0.73 -0.94 -6.14
CA GLY A 71 1.40 -1.34 -4.89
C GLY A 71 0.53 -2.13 -3.91
N GLN A 72 -0.64 -2.62 -4.33
CA GLN A 72 -1.56 -3.41 -3.48
C GLN A 72 -0.88 -4.59 -2.79
N GLN A 73 -0.05 -5.37 -3.48
CA GLN A 73 0.62 -6.52 -2.87
C GLN A 73 1.60 -6.11 -1.77
N LYS A 74 2.32 -5.00 -1.99
CA LYS A 74 3.23 -4.43 -1.00
C LYS A 74 2.46 -3.99 0.24
N LEU A 75 1.38 -3.25 0.02
CA LEU A 75 0.55 -2.72 1.09
C LEU A 75 -0.11 -3.83 1.93
N ARG A 76 -0.70 -4.84 1.26
CA ARG A 76 -1.27 -6.01 1.94
C ARG A 76 -0.22 -6.79 2.73
N THR A 77 0.97 -6.93 2.19
CA THR A 77 2.08 -7.59 2.90
C THR A 77 2.47 -6.81 4.15
N ILE A 78 2.52 -5.48 4.09
CA ILE A 78 2.84 -4.63 5.25
C ILE A 78 1.77 -4.74 6.34
N TRP A 79 0.49 -4.89 5.98
CA TRP A 79 -0.59 -5.02 6.97
C TRP A 79 -0.76 -6.43 7.54
N GLU A 80 -0.31 -7.46 6.82
CA GLU A 80 -0.43 -8.86 7.24
C GLU A 80 0.58 -9.27 8.32
N PHE A 81 1.70 -8.56 8.43
CA PHE A 81 2.81 -8.85 9.35
C PHE A 81 2.94 -7.76 10.41
#